data_AF-A0A0A1H202-F1
#
_entry.id   AF-A0A0A1H202-F1
#
_cell.length_a   1.000
_cell.length_b   1.000
_cell.length_c   1.000
_cell.angle_alpha   90.00
_cell.angle_beta   90.00
_cell.angle_gamma   90.00
#
_symmetry.space_group_name_H-M   'P 1'
#
loop_
_entity.id
_entity.type
_entity.pdbx_description
1 polymer ?
#
loop_
_entity_poly.entity_id
_entity_poly.type
_entity_poly.pdbx_seq_one_letter_code
_entity_poly.pdbx_strand_id
1 'polypeptide(L)'
;MVRIIYLLSQGQERRELLIELSVSGERWSQDSSRAKVTDLEMVELAQSLQGWTRSVYKFGCAFIHLSSLHDYNDRDPLAQLPTQERSDILEHCRHYHGGPSADNSRFADLIPFLPSVFEKIASNLECYLEALESRELRSANEI
;
A
#
# COMPACT_ATOMS: atom_id res chain seq x y z
N MET A 1 -5.19 0.08 3.97
CA MET A 1 -3.83 -0.43 4.27
C MET A 1 -2.97 0.59 5.03
N VAL A 2 -2.67 1.78 4.49
CA VAL A 2 -1.72 2.74 5.12
C VAL A 2 -2.09 3.14 6.56
N ARG A 3 -3.38 3.31 6.86
CA ARG A 3 -3.88 3.58 8.23
C ARG A 3 -3.65 2.42 9.20
N ILE A 4 -3.77 1.18 8.73
CA ILE A 4 -3.56 -0.01 9.57
C ILE A 4 -2.07 -0.17 9.89
N ILE A 5 -1.20 0.02 8.90
CA ILE A 5 0.25 0.09 9.09
C ILE A 5 0.61 1.18 10.11
N TYR A 6 0.02 2.37 9.97
CA TYR A 6 0.23 3.45 10.93
C TYR A 6 -0.19 3.02 12.34
N LEU A 7 -1.39 2.45 12.53
CA LEU A 7 -1.86 1.96 13.83
C LEU A 7 -0.92 0.89 14.43
N LEU A 8 -0.46 -0.07 13.63
CA LEU A 8 0.46 -1.11 14.06
C LEU A 8 1.82 -0.55 14.47
N SER A 9 2.26 0.56 13.88
CA SER A 9 3.50 1.24 14.29
C SER A 9 3.38 2.04 15.60
N GLN A 10 2.17 2.29 16.09
CA GLN A 10 1.95 3.02 17.35
C GLN A 10 2.03 2.07 18.55
N GLY A 11 2.41 2.62 19.71
CA GLY A 11 2.28 1.97 21.01
C GLY A 11 0.81 1.68 21.36
N GLN A 12 0.58 0.72 22.25
CA GLN A 12 -0.75 0.17 22.52
C GLN A 12 -1.78 1.24 22.93
N GLU A 13 -1.48 2.08 23.92
CA GLU A 13 -2.42 3.12 24.40
C GLU A 13 -2.81 4.09 23.28
N ARG A 14 -1.81 4.54 22.50
CA ARG A 14 -2.05 5.45 21.39
C ARG A 14 -2.85 4.78 20.27
N ARG A 15 -2.55 3.53 19.97
CA ARG A 15 -3.27 2.74 18.97
C ARG A 15 -4.75 2.62 19.33
N GLU A 16 -5.07 2.29 20.59
CA GLU A 16 -6.44 2.19 21.09
C GLU A 16 -7.17 3.54 20.96
N LEU A 17 -6.53 4.65 21.36
CA LEU A 17 -7.08 6.00 21.18
C LEU A 17 -7.39 6.30 19.70
N LEU A 18 -6.46 6.03 18.78
CA LEU A 18 -6.66 6.31 17.37
C LEU A 18 -7.78 5.45 16.75
N ILE A 19 -7.93 4.21 17.20
CA ILE A 19 -9.05 3.33 16.82
C ILE A 19 -10.38 3.94 17.29
N GLU A 20 -10.46 4.38 18.54
CA GLU A 20 -11.66 5.02 19.07
C GLU A 20 -12.05 6.26 18.25
N LEU A 21 -11.08 7.12 17.93
CA LEU A 21 -11.30 8.29 17.08
C LEU A 21 -11.81 7.91 15.67
N SER A 22 -11.34 6.80 15.11
CA SER A 22 -11.86 6.32 13.82
C SER A 22 -13.32 5.90 13.89
N VAL A 23 -13.72 5.24 14.97
CA VAL A 23 -15.10 4.77 15.16
C VAL A 23 -16.05 5.93 15.49
N SER A 24 -15.57 6.96 16.20
CA SER A 24 -16.36 8.16 16.52
C SER A 24 -16.45 9.17 15.37
N GLY A 25 -15.74 8.94 14.25
CA GLY A 25 -15.68 9.88 13.12
C GLY A 25 -14.78 11.09 13.35
N GLU A 26 -13.92 11.03 14.37
CA GLU A 26 -12.98 12.08 14.71
C GLU A 26 -11.64 11.97 13.98
N ARG A 27 -10.97 13.12 13.81
CA ARG A 27 -9.66 13.17 13.15
C ARG A 27 -8.54 12.85 14.12
N TRP A 28 -7.65 11.95 13.71
CA TRP A 28 -6.41 11.61 14.42
C TRP A 28 -5.55 12.84 14.67
N SER A 29 -5.08 12.98 15.90
CA SER A 29 -4.13 14.01 16.31
C SER A 29 -2.78 13.37 16.59
N GLN A 30 -1.68 14.11 16.44
CA GLN A 30 -0.31 13.69 16.77
C GLN A 30 -0.12 13.53 18.29
N ASP A 31 0.91 12.80 18.73
CA ASP A 31 1.06 12.40 20.16
C ASP A 31 1.24 13.59 21.09
N SER A 32 2.04 14.55 20.64
CA SER A 32 2.53 15.68 21.42
C SER A 32 1.93 17.01 20.97
N SER A 33 0.94 16.97 20.06
CA SER A 33 0.44 18.16 19.38
C SER A 33 -1.03 18.03 19.01
N ARG A 34 -1.74 19.17 19.01
CA ARG A 34 -3.10 19.27 18.44
C ARG A 34 -3.11 19.16 16.90
N ALA A 35 -1.94 19.12 16.28
CA ALA A 35 -1.80 18.87 14.85
C ALA A 35 -2.43 17.53 14.47
N LYS A 36 -3.00 17.47 13.28
CA LYS A 36 -3.65 16.27 12.77
C LYS A 36 -2.63 15.36 12.10
N VAL A 37 -2.79 14.06 12.29
CA VAL A 37 -2.06 13.07 11.48
C VAL A 37 -2.54 13.23 10.05
N THR A 38 -1.60 13.38 9.12
CA THR A 38 -1.90 13.60 7.71
C THR A 38 -1.70 12.32 6.91
N ASP A 39 -2.36 12.21 5.76
CA ASP A 39 -2.10 11.10 4.84
C ASP A 39 -0.63 11.10 4.40
N LEU A 40 0.00 12.28 4.23
CA LEU A 40 1.44 12.39 3.93
C LEU A 40 2.31 11.72 4.99
N GLU A 41 2.04 11.95 6.28
CA GLU A 41 2.78 11.32 7.38
C GLU A 41 2.65 9.78 7.35
N MET A 42 1.44 9.27 7.09
CA MET A 42 1.21 7.82 6.98
C MET A 42 1.95 7.23 5.78
N VAL A 43 2.03 7.98 4.68
CA VAL A 43 2.74 7.60 3.45
C VAL A 43 4.24 7.58 3.67
N GLU A 44 4.80 8.62 4.27
CA GLU A 44 6.24 8.70 4.59
C GLU A 44 6.65 7.55 5.50
N LEU A 45 5.83 7.23 6.51
CA LEU A 45 6.01 6.05 7.33
C LEU A 45 6.03 4.78 6.47
N ALA A 46 5.00 4.54 5.65
CA ALA A 46 4.92 3.32 4.82
C ALA A 46 6.08 3.21 3.81
N GLN A 47 6.62 4.33 3.33
CA GLN A 47 7.79 4.35 2.45
C GLN A 47 9.11 4.10 3.19
N SER A 48 9.17 4.42 4.48
CA SER A 48 10.33 4.14 5.34
C SER A 48 10.43 2.66 5.75
N LEU A 49 9.31 1.94 5.72
CA LEU A 49 9.25 0.51 5.95
C LEU A 49 9.87 -0.26 4.76
N GLN A 50 10.35 -1.47 5.02
CA GLN A 50 11.00 -2.30 4.01
C GLN A 50 10.06 -3.37 3.46
N GLY A 51 10.44 -4.00 2.35
CA GLY A 51 9.73 -5.16 1.82
C GLY A 51 8.32 -4.86 1.30
N TRP A 52 7.35 -5.66 1.75
CA TRP A 52 6.01 -5.71 1.16
C TRP A 52 5.25 -4.38 1.28
N THR A 53 5.28 -3.75 2.46
CA THR A 53 4.50 -2.55 2.75
C THR A 53 4.87 -1.38 1.82
N ARG A 54 6.18 -1.16 1.62
CA ARG A 54 6.67 -0.16 0.66
C ARG A 54 6.31 -0.52 -0.78
N SER A 55 6.42 -1.81 -1.13
CA SER A 55 6.18 -2.30 -2.49
C SER A 55 4.71 -2.14 -2.91
N VAL A 56 3.76 -2.52 -2.05
CA VAL A 56 2.32 -2.35 -2.35
C VAL A 56 1.91 -0.88 -2.38
N TYR A 57 2.52 -0.03 -1.53
CA TYR A 57 2.22 1.39 -1.59
C TYR A 57 2.60 1.99 -2.95
N LYS A 58 3.83 1.73 -3.41
CA LYS A 58 4.30 2.15 -4.74
C LYS A 58 3.42 1.57 -5.86
N PHE A 59 3.10 0.29 -5.77
CA PHE A 59 2.22 -0.39 -6.72
C PHE A 59 0.83 0.27 -6.77
N GLY A 60 0.20 0.52 -5.62
CA GLY A 60 -1.12 1.14 -5.52
C GLY A 60 -1.15 2.57 -6.06
N CYS A 61 -0.14 3.39 -5.75
CA CYS A 61 -0.02 4.75 -6.31
C CYS A 61 0.07 4.72 -7.84
N ALA A 62 0.93 3.87 -8.40
CA ALA A 62 1.07 3.73 -9.84
C ALA A 62 -0.23 3.19 -10.49
N PHE A 63 -0.96 2.32 -9.80
CA PHE A 63 -2.23 1.77 -10.30
C PHE A 63 -3.37 2.80 -10.30
N ILE A 64 -3.39 3.77 -9.38
CA ILE A 64 -4.38 4.87 -9.41
C ILE A 64 -4.27 5.66 -10.72
N HIS A 65 -3.06 5.89 -11.23
CA HIS A 65 -2.86 6.57 -12.51
C HIS A 65 -3.33 5.73 -13.72
N LEU A 66 -3.41 4.40 -13.57
CA LEU A 66 -4.03 3.54 -14.59
C LEU A 66 -5.56 3.69 -14.59
N SER A 67 -6.19 4.02 -13.46
CA SER A 67 -7.66 4.16 -13.36
C SER A 67 -8.23 5.36 -14.13
N SER A 68 -7.41 6.38 -14.39
CA SER A 68 -7.77 7.53 -15.23
C SER A 68 -7.69 7.26 -16.74
N LEU A 69 -7.29 6.05 -17.15
CA LEU A 69 -7.13 5.69 -18.55
C LEU A 69 -8.37 4.93 -19.02
N HIS A 70 -9.30 5.63 -19.66
CA HIS A 70 -10.52 5.04 -20.20
C HIS A 70 -10.35 4.46 -21.62
N ASP A 71 -9.23 4.79 -22.30
CA ASP A 71 -8.89 4.35 -23.67
C ASP A 71 -7.81 3.24 -23.70
N TYR A 72 -7.86 2.28 -22.77
CA TYR A 72 -6.90 1.15 -22.73
C TYR A 72 -6.95 0.26 -23.98
N ASN A 73 -8.01 0.35 -24.78
CA ASN A 73 -8.11 -0.32 -26.08
C ASN A 73 -7.25 0.33 -27.17
N ASP A 74 -6.98 1.64 -27.06
CA ASP A 74 -6.24 2.41 -28.06
C ASP A 74 -4.79 2.72 -27.65
N ARG A 75 -4.53 2.81 -26.34
CA ARG A 75 -3.21 3.15 -25.79
C ARG A 75 -2.82 2.24 -24.65
N ASP A 76 -1.59 1.75 -24.68
CA ASP A 76 -1.06 0.90 -23.62
C ASP A 76 -0.99 1.66 -22.28
N PRO A 77 -1.69 1.21 -21.23
CA PRO A 77 -1.70 1.90 -19.94
C PRO A 77 -0.33 2.03 -19.28
N LEU A 78 0.56 1.02 -19.38
CA LEU A 78 1.91 1.10 -18.81
C LEU A 78 2.80 2.10 -19.54
N ALA A 79 2.61 2.24 -20.86
CA ALA A 79 3.38 3.20 -21.65
C ALA A 79 3.05 4.67 -21.30
N GLN A 80 1.90 4.92 -20.66
CA GLN A 80 1.46 6.25 -20.26
C GLN A 80 1.95 6.64 -18.85
N LEU A 81 2.45 5.68 -18.08
CA LEU A 81 3.01 5.96 -16.76
C LEU A 81 4.42 6.58 -16.87
N PRO A 82 4.80 7.44 -15.91
CA PRO A 82 6.19 7.81 -15.70
C PRO A 82 7.08 6.57 -15.56
N THR A 83 8.32 6.65 -16.06
CA THR A 83 9.27 5.52 -16.06
C THR A 83 9.42 4.87 -14.68
N GLN A 84 9.45 5.67 -13.61
CA GLN A 84 9.60 5.16 -12.26
C GLN A 84 8.38 4.36 -11.79
N GLU A 85 7.16 4.82 -12.08
CA GLU A 85 5.93 4.12 -11.70
C GLU A 85 5.76 2.82 -12.48
N ARG A 86 6.10 2.83 -13.78
CA ARG A 86 6.17 1.62 -14.58
C ARG A 86 7.15 0.62 -13.99
N SER A 87 8.34 1.10 -13.61
CA SER A 87 9.37 0.26 -12.97
C SER A 87 8.87 -0.33 -11.65
N ASP A 88 8.24 0.47 -10.81
CA ASP A 88 7.72 0.04 -9.50
C ASP A 88 6.65 -1.07 -9.66
N ILE A 89 5.76 -0.95 -10.66
CA ILE A 89 4.76 -1.99 -10.97
C ILE A 89 5.43 -3.30 -11.43
N LEU A 90 6.37 -3.20 -12.38
CA LEU A 90 7.05 -4.37 -12.94
C LEU A 90 7.91 -5.07 -11.89
N GLU A 91 8.64 -4.32 -11.08
CA GLU A 91 9.46 -4.85 -9.99
C GLU A 91 8.60 -5.58 -8.96
N HIS A 92 7.47 -4.99 -8.55
CA HIS A 92 6.52 -5.66 -7.65
C HIS A 92 6.04 -7.00 -8.22
N CYS A 93 5.58 -7.01 -9.47
CA CYS A 93 5.08 -8.23 -10.10
C CYS A 93 6.18 -9.29 -10.25
N ARG A 94 7.40 -8.91 -10.64
CA ARG A 94 8.53 -9.84 -10.76
C ARG A 94 8.93 -10.43 -9.42
N HIS A 95 9.05 -9.57 -8.40
CA HIS A 95 9.55 -9.98 -7.09
C HIS A 95 8.59 -10.93 -6.36
N TYR A 96 7.28 -10.65 -6.39
CA TYR A 96 6.30 -11.40 -5.60
C TYR A 96 5.49 -12.43 -6.40
N HIS A 97 5.42 -12.29 -7.72
CA HIS A 97 4.51 -13.07 -8.56
C HIS A 97 5.15 -13.68 -9.81
N GLY A 98 6.47 -13.53 -9.98
CA GLY A 98 7.18 -14.03 -11.17
C GLY A 98 6.77 -13.32 -12.46
N GLY A 99 6.31 -12.07 -12.35
CA GLY A 99 5.81 -11.20 -13.43
C GLY A 99 6.72 -11.08 -14.67
N PRO A 100 6.26 -10.33 -15.69
CA PRO A 100 6.87 -10.39 -17.02
C PRO A 100 8.32 -9.88 -17.02
N SER A 101 9.22 -10.66 -17.63
CA SER A 101 10.67 -10.47 -17.56
C SER A 101 11.19 -9.32 -18.42
N ALA A 102 10.42 -8.89 -19.43
CA ALA A 102 10.86 -7.89 -20.39
C ALA A 102 10.62 -6.47 -19.87
N ASP A 103 11.57 -5.56 -20.03
CA ASP A 103 11.42 -4.17 -19.53
C ASP A 103 10.51 -3.31 -20.40
N ASN A 104 10.20 -3.76 -21.62
CA ASN A 104 9.20 -3.18 -22.51
C ASN A 104 7.82 -3.86 -22.37
N SER A 105 7.56 -4.52 -21.23
CA SER A 105 6.27 -5.16 -20.94
C SER A 105 5.12 -4.19 -21.09
N ARG A 106 4.03 -4.71 -21.61
CA ARG A 106 2.76 -4.03 -21.85
C ARG A 106 1.79 -4.30 -20.71
N PHE A 107 0.76 -3.47 -20.58
CA PHE A 107 -0.26 -3.72 -19.55
C PHE A 107 -0.90 -5.11 -19.69
N ALA A 108 -1.09 -5.57 -20.93
CA ALA A 108 -1.61 -6.90 -21.22
C ALA A 108 -0.76 -8.03 -20.62
N ASP A 109 0.56 -7.84 -20.52
CA ASP A 109 1.48 -8.82 -19.94
C ASP A 109 1.34 -8.90 -18.41
N LEU A 110 0.74 -7.88 -17.77
CA LEU A 110 0.46 -7.89 -16.32
C LEU A 110 -0.86 -8.56 -15.98
N ILE A 111 -1.84 -8.56 -16.89
CA ILE A 111 -3.21 -9.07 -16.63
C ILE A 111 -3.21 -10.46 -15.98
N PRO A 112 -2.39 -11.44 -16.42
CA PRO A 112 -2.36 -12.77 -15.80
C PRO A 112 -1.93 -12.77 -14.33
N PHE A 113 -1.17 -11.76 -13.89
CA PHE A 113 -0.61 -11.67 -12.55
C PHE A 113 -1.47 -10.84 -11.59
N LEU A 114 -2.33 -9.95 -12.13
CA LEU A 114 -3.17 -9.06 -11.32
C LEU A 114 -4.04 -9.78 -10.29
N PRO A 115 -4.69 -10.94 -10.60
CA PRO A 115 -5.44 -11.68 -9.58
C PRO A 115 -4.58 -12.06 -8.37
N SER A 116 -3.40 -12.62 -8.60
CA SER A 116 -2.46 -13.02 -7.55
C SER A 116 -1.93 -11.83 -6.75
N VAL A 117 -1.72 -10.68 -7.41
CA VAL A 117 -1.34 -9.43 -6.74
C VAL A 117 -2.45 -8.98 -5.79
N PHE A 118 -3.70 -8.91 -6.27
CA PHE A 118 -4.83 -8.49 -5.44
C PHE A 118 -5.09 -9.44 -4.28
N GLU A 119 -4.96 -10.74 -4.50
CA GLU A 119 -5.11 -11.74 -3.43
C GLU A 119 -4.00 -11.61 -2.37
N LYS A 120 -2.77 -11.31 -2.79
CA LYS A 120 -1.68 -11.06 -1.84
C LYS A 120 -1.88 -9.76 -1.05
N ILE A 121 -2.40 -8.70 -1.67
CA ILE A 121 -2.77 -7.46 -0.97
C ILE A 121 -3.90 -7.72 0.03
N ALA A 122 -4.94 -8.46 -0.37
CA ALA A 122 -6.08 -8.80 0.48
C ALA A 122 -5.65 -9.64 1.69
N SER A 123 -4.92 -10.74 1.48
CA SER A 123 -4.45 -11.61 2.56
C SER A 123 -3.51 -10.90 3.54
N ASN A 124 -2.64 -10.02 3.05
CA ASN A 124 -1.79 -9.23 3.96
C ASN A 124 -2.62 -8.21 4.76
N LEU A 125 -3.64 -7.59 4.14
CA LEU A 125 -4.57 -6.72 4.85
C LEU A 125 -5.32 -7.47 5.96
N GLU A 126 -5.82 -8.67 5.69
CA GLU A 126 -6.47 -9.54 6.68
C GLU A 126 -5.52 -9.87 7.84
N CYS A 127 -4.30 -10.30 7.56
CA CYS A 127 -3.29 -10.57 8.58
C CYS A 127 -2.99 -9.35 9.46
N TYR A 128 -2.91 -8.15 8.89
CA TYR A 128 -2.70 -6.93 9.68
C TYR A 128 -3.94 -6.54 10.51
N LEU A 129 -5.15 -6.84 10.03
CA LEU A 129 -6.38 -6.65 10.81
C LEU A 129 -6.43 -7.62 11.99
N GLU A 130 -6.10 -8.90 11.77
CA GLU A 130 -6.00 -9.89 12.86
C GLU A 130 -4.97 -9.47 13.91
N ALA A 131 -3.84 -8.90 13.50
CA ALA A 131 -2.84 -8.34 14.42
C ALA A 131 -3.38 -7.16 15.25
N LEU A 132 -4.21 -6.30 14.66
CA LEU A 132 -4.89 -5.24 15.39
C LEU A 132 -5.90 -5.79 16.41
N GLU A 133 -6.72 -6.77 16.00
CA GLU A 133 -7.75 -7.39 16.83
C GLU A 133 -7.16 -8.16 18.02
N SER A 134 -6.06 -8.87 17.79
CA SER A 134 -5.31 -9.62 18.81
C SER A 134 -4.42 -8.76 19.70
N ARG A 135 -4.34 -7.44 19.45
CA ARG A 135 -3.43 -6.50 20.13
C ARG A 135 -1.96 -6.90 20.04
N GLU A 136 -1.57 -7.57 18.96
CA GLU A 136 -0.19 -7.97 18.73
C GLU A 136 0.72 -6.73 18.53
N LEU A 137 1.90 -6.77 19.15
CA LEU A 137 2.97 -5.80 18.89
C LEU A 137 3.87 -6.35 17.80
N ARG A 138 3.83 -5.75 16.61
CA ARG A 138 4.75 -6.08 15.51
C ARG A 138 5.85 -5.05 15.41
N SER A 139 7.08 -5.50 15.19
CA SER A 139 8.19 -4.60 14.88
C SER A 139 8.02 -4.01 13.47
N ALA A 140 8.64 -2.86 13.21
CA ALA A 140 8.59 -2.22 11.89
C ALA A 140 9.12 -3.09 10.73
N ASN A 141 9.90 -4.14 11.03
CA ASN A 141 10.37 -5.09 10.01
C ASN A 141 9.35 -6.21 9.72
N GLU A 142 8.36 -6.38 10.58
CA GLU A 142 7.26 -7.36 10.46
C GLU A 142 5.96 -6.73 9.96
N ILE A 143 5.97 -5.40 9.77
CA ILE A 143 4.92 -4.60 9.13
C ILE A 143 5.34 -4.32 7.69
#